data_AF-A0A392NTT3-F1
#
_entry.id   AF-A0A392NTT3-F1
#
_cell.length_a   1.000
_cell.length_b   1.000
_cell.length_c   1.000
_cell.angle_alpha   90.00
_cell.angle_beta   90.00
_cell.angle_gamma   90.00
#
_symmetry.space_group_name_H-M   'P 1'
#
loop_
_entity.id
_entity.type
_entity.pdbx_description
1 polymer ?
#
loop_
_entity_poly.entity_id
_entity_poly.type
_entity_poly.pdbx_seq_one_letter_code
_entity_poly.pdbx_strand_id
1 'polypeptide(L)'
;MKARRNGAQGIGLCRTEHMFFASDERLKAVRMMIMAVTLEQRKAALDLLLPYQRSDFEGIFRAMDGLPVTIRLLDPPLHEFLPKGDMEQISSELTSLTDMKKEEISSRIEKLSEVNPMLGFRGCRLGISYPELTEMQARAIFQAAVSASKDGIAVHPEIMVPLV
;
A
#
# COMPACT_ATOMS: atom_id res chain seq x y z
N MET A 1 -15.38 6.77 -11.41
CA MET A 1 -16.39 7.50 -12.23
C MET A 1 -17.86 7.08 -12.00
N LYS A 2 -18.18 5.81 -11.73
CA LYS A 2 -19.59 5.38 -11.52
C LYS A 2 -20.24 6.02 -10.28
N ALA A 3 -19.50 6.13 -9.17
CA ALA A 3 -20.00 6.75 -7.94
C ALA A 3 -20.44 8.22 -8.12
N ARG A 4 -19.59 9.05 -8.75
CA ARG A 4 -19.92 10.45 -9.05
C ARG A 4 -21.14 10.59 -9.96
N ARG A 5 -21.24 9.74 -11.00
CA ARG A 5 -22.43 9.68 -11.88
C ARG A 5 -23.72 9.32 -11.14
N ASN A 6 -23.61 8.60 -10.02
CA ASN A 6 -24.72 8.22 -9.16
C ASN A 6 -24.99 9.24 -8.04
N GLY A 7 -24.41 10.44 -8.09
CA GLY A 7 -24.67 11.52 -7.12
C GLY A 7 -23.78 11.51 -5.88
N ALA A 8 -22.68 10.74 -5.86
CA ALA A 8 -21.72 10.80 -4.75
C ALA A 8 -21.08 12.20 -4.62
N GLN A 9 -21.02 12.71 -3.39
CA GLN A 9 -20.49 14.04 -3.06
C GLN A 9 -19.00 14.03 -2.68
N GLY A 10 -18.30 12.94 -2.96
CA GLY A 10 -16.90 12.71 -2.60
C GLY A 10 -16.62 11.23 -2.38
N ILE A 11 -15.41 10.93 -1.93
CA ILE A 11 -15.00 9.60 -1.50
C ILE A 11 -14.73 9.66 0.00
N GLY A 12 -15.59 9.05 0.81
CA GLY A 12 -15.37 8.98 2.27
C GLY A 12 -14.40 7.88 2.71
N LEU A 13 -14.04 6.95 1.81
CA LEU A 13 -13.08 5.89 2.08
C LEU A 13 -12.44 5.36 0.79
N CYS A 14 -11.20 5.77 0.52
CA CYS A 14 -10.32 5.16 -0.46
C CYS A 14 -9.35 4.20 0.26
N ARG A 15 -9.44 2.91 -0.05
CA ARG A 15 -8.61 1.85 0.53
C ARG A 15 -7.35 1.66 -0.30
N THR A 16 -6.19 1.99 0.26
CA THR A 16 -4.91 1.94 -0.47
C THR A 16 -4.43 0.52 -0.71
N GLU A 17 -4.80 -0.43 0.14
CA GLU A 17 -4.44 -1.83 0.01
C GLU A 17 -4.92 -2.46 -1.32
N HIS A 18 -6.09 -2.06 -1.82
CA HIS A 18 -6.63 -2.56 -3.09
C HIS A 18 -5.82 -2.08 -4.30
N MET A 19 -5.09 -0.98 -4.18
CA MET A 19 -4.23 -0.45 -5.25
C MET A 19 -3.04 -1.38 -5.51
N PHE A 20 -2.55 -2.07 -4.47
CA PHE A 20 -1.44 -3.01 -4.61
C PHE A 20 -1.83 -4.32 -5.29
N PHE A 21 -3.09 -4.73 -5.15
CA PHE A 21 -3.63 -5.93 -5.80
C PHE A 21 -4.01 -5.71 -7.28
N ALA A 22 -3.82 -4.50 -7.83
CA ALA A 22 -4.21 -4.18 -9.20
C ALA A 22 -3.35 -4.87 -10.28
N SER A 23 -2.15 -5.34 -9.93
CA SER A 23 -1.24 -6.01 -10.86
C SER A 23 -0.17 -6.82 -10.11
N ASP A 24 0.35 -7.87 -10.75
CA ASP A 24 1.43 -8.70 -10.18
C ASP A 24 2.70 -7.90 -9.89
N GLU A 25 3.04 -6.91 -10.70
CA GLU A 25 4.24 -6.08 -10.51
C GLU A 25 4.19 -5.28 -9.20
N ARG A 26 3.04 -4.66 -8.91
CA ARG A 26 2.79 -3.96 -7.64
C ARG A 26 2.85 -4.92 -6.46
N LEU A 27 2.26 -6.11 -6.61
CA LEU A 27 2.28 -7.11 -5.56
C LEU A 27 3.70 -7.62 -5.28
N LYS A 28 4.53 -7.78 -6.33
CA LYS A 28 5.97 -8.09 -6.19
C LYS A 28 6.70 -6.99 -5.41
N ALA A 29 6.48 -5.71 -5.74
CA ALA A 29 7.09 -4.60 -5.01
C ALA A 29 6.66 -4.58 -3.52
N VAL A 30 5.40 -4.86 -3.20
CA VAL A 30 4.95 -5.03 -1.81
C VAL A 30 5.66 -6.20 -1.15
N ARG A 31 5.77 -7.36 -1.80
CA ARG A 31 6.46 -8.54 -1.24
C ARG A 31 7.95 -8.26 -0.99
N MET A 32 8.63 -7.54 -1.87
CA MET A 32 10.00 -7.09 -1.65
C MET A 32 10.10 -6.21 -0.38
N MET A 33 9.15 -5.29 -0.18
CA MET A 33 9.09 -4.47 1.04
C MET A 33 8.86 -5.32 2.30
N ILE A 34 7.97 -6.32 2.24
CA ILE A 34 7.69 -7.21 3.38
C ILE A 34 8.93 -8.04 3.74
N MET A 35 9.66 -8.52 2.73
CA MET A 35 10.85 -9.34 2.90
C MET A 35 12.09 -8.53 3.31
N ALA A 36 12.13 -7.22 3.05
CA ALA A 36 13.25 -6.33 3.36
C ALA A 36 13.71 -6.43 4.82
N VAL A 37 14.99 -6.76 5.02
CA VAL A 37 15.64 -6.91 6.34
C VAL A 37 16.15 -5.57 6.85
N THR A 38 16.68 -4.73 5.94
CA THR A 38 17.19 -3.41 6.30
C THR A 38 16.22 -2.29 5.91
N LEU A 39 16.42 -1.12 6.51
CA LEU A 39 15.67 0.09 6.18
C LEU A 39 15.89 0.50 4.72
N GLU A 40 17.12 0.37 4.22
CA GLU A 40 17.51 0.71 2.85
C GLU A 40 16.78 -0.18 1.84
N GLN A 41 16.75 -1.49 2.08
CA GLN A 41 15.98 -2.43 1.27
C GLN A 41 14.49 -2.08 1.27
N ARG A 42 13.94 -1.72 2.44
CA ARG A 42 12.52 -1.37 2.57
C ARG A 42 12.21 -0.09 1.80
N LYS A 43 13.03 0.95 1.94
CA LYS A 43 12.90 2.20 1.20
C LYS A 43 13.02 1.99 -0.31
N ALA A 44 13.97 1.18 -0.76
CA ALA A 44 14.10 0.85 -2.17
C ALA A 44 12.83 0.18 -2.73
N ALA A 45 12.24 -0.77 -2.00
CA ALA A 45 10.98 -1.38 -2.39
C ALA A 45 9.78 -0.40 -2.34
N LEU A 46 9.74 0.50 -1.36
CA LEU A 46 8.72 1.55 -1.27
C LEU A 46 8.83 2.58 -2.40
N ASP A 47 10.05 2.90 -2.85
CA ASP A 47 10.27 3.80 -3.99
C ASP A 47 9.73 3.22 -5.30
N LEU A 48 9.70 1.88 -5.44
CA LEU A 48 9.01 1.21 -6.56
C LEU A 48 7.49 1.38 -6.47
N LEU A 49 6.92 1.46 -5.27
CA LEU A 49 5.47 1.61 -5.04
C LEU A 49 4.98 3.05 -5.22
N LEU A 50 5.83 4.03 -4.93
CA LEU A 50 5.53 5.45 -5.02
C LEU A 50 4.91 5.88 -6.36
N PRO A 51 5.48 5.57 -7.55
CA PRO A 51 4.91 5.99 -8.83
C PRO A 51 3.53 5.39 -9.09
N TYR A 52 3.28 4.15 -8.66
CA TYR A 52 1.97 3.51 -8.80
C TYR A 52 0.90 4.21 -7.96
N GLN A 53 1.17 4.44 -6.67
CA GLN A 53 0.22 5.15 -5.82
C GLN A 53 -0.02 6.57 -6.30
N ARG A 54 1.05 7.30 -6.68
CA ARG A 54 0.90 8.66 -7.20
C ARG A 54 -0.01 8.68 -8.44
N SER A 55 0.24 7.78 -9.40
CA SER A 55 -0.57 7.69 -10.62
C SER A 55 -2.04 7.37 -10.31
N ASP A 56 -2.30 6.47 -9.38
CA ASP A 56 -3.68 6.12 -9.02
C ASP A 56 -4.39 7.30 -8.35
N PHE A 57 -3.72 7.99 -7.43
CA PHE A 57 -4.29 9.17 -6.77
C PHE A 57 -4.55 10.31 -7.75
N GLU A 58 -3.66 10.56 -8.72
CA GLU A 58 -3.91 11.54 -9.79
C GLU A 58 -5.19 11.20 -10.56
N GLY A 59 -5.39 9.93 -10.89
CA GLY A 59 -6.62 9.44 -11.53
C GLY A 59 -7.87 9.63 -10.65
N ILE A 60 -7.75 9.36 -9.36
CA ILE A 60 -8.85 9.53 -8.39
C ILE A 60 -9.21 11.00 -8.20
N PHE A 61 -8.22 11.88 -8.00
CA PHE A 61 -8.44 13.32 -7.84
C PHE A 61 -9.06 13.92 -9.09
N ARG A 62 -8.58 13.56 -10.28
CA ARG A 62 -9.20 14.00 -11.55
C ARG A 62 -10.66 13.54 -11.67
N ALA A 63 -10.98 12.32 -11.22
CA ALA A 63 -12.36 11.83 -11.22
C ALA A 63 -13.26 12.54 -10.20
N MET A 64 -12.68 13.08 -9.13
CA MET A 64 -13.36 13.75 -8.01
C MET A 64 -13.08 15.25 -7.98
N ASP A 65 -12.80 15.86 -9.13
CA ASP A 65 -12.60 17.30 -9.26
C ASP A 65 -13.68 18.12 -8.53
N GLY A 66 -13.26 18.92 -7.55
CA GLY A 66 -14.09 19.75 -6.69
C GLY A 66 -14.73 19.05 -5.49
N LEU A 67 -14.44 17.77 -5.25
CA LEU A 67 -15.04 16.97 -4.17
C LEU A 67 -13.97 16.39 -3.22
N PRO A 68 -14.30 16.20 -1.93
CA PRO A 68 -13.39 15.60 -0.95
C PRO A 68 -13.06 14.14 -1.28
N VAL A 69 -11.80 13.76 -1.03
CA VAL A 69 -11.31 12.40 -1.17
C VAL A 69 -10.54 12.00 0.08
N THR A 70 -11.16 11.16 0.90
CA THR A 70 -10.59 10.59 2.12
C THR A 70 -9.85 9.29 1.82
N ILE A 71 -8.54 9.30 2.03
CA ILE A 71 -7.60 8.22 1.72
C ILE A 71 -7.18 7.56 3.02
N ARG A 72 -7.49 6.27 3.17
CA ARG A 72 -7.06 5.47 4.32
C ARG A 72 -5.69 4.86 4.05
N LEU A 73 -4.77 5.07 4.98
CA LEU A 73 -3.45 4.43 4.96
C LEU A 73 -3.57 2.90 5.02
N LEU A 74 -2.46 2.21 4.78
CA LEU A 74 -2.43 0.75 4.73
C LEU A 74 -2.98 0.15 6.03
N ASP A 75 -4.02 -0.69 5.89
CA ASP A 75 -4.74 -1.31 6.99
C ASP A 75 -4.48 -2.82 7.18
N PRO A 76 -4.42 -3.67 6.14
CA PRO A 76 -4.31 -5.11 6.35
C PRO A 76 -2.94 -5.52 6.90
N PRO A 77 -2.87 -6.63 7.65
CA PRO A 77 -1.62 -7.24 8.06
C PRO A 77 -0.81 -7.73 6.85
N LEU A 78 0.52 -7.69 6.98
CA LEU A 78 1.42 -7.93 5.85
C LEU A 78 1.31 -9.35 5.25
N HIS A 79 0.91 -10.34 6.05
CA HIS A 79 0.77 -11.71 5.57
C HIS A 79 -0.32 -11.86 4.48
N GLU A 80 -1.27 -10.92 4.37
CA GLU A 80 -2.30 -10.94 3.31
C GLU A 80 -1.72 -10.72 1.90
N PHE A 81 -0.52 -10.14 1.79
CA PHE A 81 0.15 -9.90 0.51
C PHE A 81 1.12 -11.02 0.10
N LEU A 82 1.35 -11.99 0.98
CA LEU A 82 2.22 -13.13 0.68
C LEU A 82 1.58 -14.02 -0.40
N PRO A 83 2.39 -14.75 -1.19
CA PRO A 83 1.87 -15.79 -2.07
C PRO A 83 1.02 -16.81 -1.32
N LYS A 84 0.03 -17.37 -2.01
CA LYS A 84 -0.78 -18.48 -1.50
C LYS A 84 -0.27 -19.76 -2.12
N GLY A 85 -0.25 -20.85 -1.36
CA GLY A 85 0.22 -22.14 -1.83
C GLY A 85 0.84 -22.94 -0.70
N ASP A 86 1.50 -24.04 -1.03
CA ASP A 86 2.37 -24.72 -0.08
C ASP A 86 3.64 -23.91 0.21
N MET A 87 4.35 -24.27 1.29
CA MET A 87 5.55 -23.54 1.71
C MET A 87 6.67 -23.61 0.67
N GLU A 88 6.73 -24.62 -0.19
CA GLU A 88 7.75 -24.72 -1.22
C GLU A 88 7.50 -23.73 -2.36
N GLN A 89 6.25 -23.62 -2.80
CA GLN A 89 5.81 -22.64 -3.80
C GLN A 89 6.02 -21.21 -3.31
N ILE A 90 5.56 -20.91 -2.08
CA ILE A 90 5.72 -19.58 -1.48
C ILE A 90 7.21 -19.23 -1.36
N SER A 91 8.03 -20.15 -0.88
CA SER A 91 9.47 -19.93 -0.75
C SER A 91 10.13 -19.72 -2.10
N SER A 92 9.81 -20.55 -3.10
CA SER A 92 10.38 -20.43 -4.44
C SER A 92 10.07 -19.09 -5.08
N GLU A 93 8.82 -18.63 -4.97
CA GLU A 93 8.40 -17.34 -5.51
C GLU A 93 9.13 -16.18 -4.80
N LEU A 94 9.18 -16.18 -3.46
CA LEU A 94 9.84 -15.11 -2.71
C LEU A 94 11.37 -15.10 -2.90
N THR A 95 12.00 -16.26 -3.05
CA THR A 95 13.44 -16.37 -3.38
C THR A 95 13.72 -15.86 -4.80
N SER A 96 12.77 -15.96 -5.72
CA SER A 96 12.95 -15.40 -7.07
C SER A 96 12.83 -13.87 -7.12
N LEU A 97 12.21 -13.27 -6.10
CA LEU A 97 11.97 -11.82 -5.99
C LEU A 97 12.99 -11.12 -5.09
N THR A 98 13.74 -11.87 -4.29
CA THR A 98 14.64 -11.34 -3.26
C THR A 98 15.89 -12.19 -3.18
N ASP A 99 17.03 -11.59 -2.84
CA ASP A 99 18.30 -12.35 -2.66
C ASP A 99 18.36 -13.14 -1.33
N MET A 100 17.19 -13.41 -0.72
CA MET A 100 17.09 -14.08 0.58
C MET A 100 17.16 -15.60 0.43
N LYS A 101 17.69 -16.28 1.44
CA LYS A 101 17.71 -17.75 1.49
C LYS A 101 16.36 -18.31 1.92
N LYS A 102 16.08 -19.57 1.57
CA LYS A 102 14.82 -20.27 1.91
C LYS A 102 14.55 -20.28 3.42
N GLU A 103 15.60 -20.40 4.24
CA GLU A 103 15.51 -20.39 5.69
C GLU A 103 15.10 -19.00 6.23
N GLU A 104 15.62 -17.93 5.64
CA GLU A 104 15.30 -16.55 6.02
C GLU A 104 13.86 -16.20 5.65
N ILE A 105 13.41 -16.64 4.47
CA ILE A 105 12.02 -16.49 4.03
C ILE A 105 11.08 -17.23 4.98
N SER A 106 11.39 -18.48 5.30
CA SER A 106 10.58 -19.30 6.21
C SER A 106 10.47 -18.65 7.59
N SER A 107 11.60 -18.20 8.16
CA SER A 107 11.61 -17.47 9.45
C SER A 107 10.78 -16.19 9.38
N ARG A 108 10.79 -15.49 8.23
CA ARG A 108 10.01 -14.27 8.06
C ARG A 108 8.51 -14.53 7.97
N ILE A 109 8.10 -15.54 7.20
CA ILE A 109 6.70 -15.94 7.08
C ILE A 109 6.15 -16.35 8.45
N GLU A 110 6.92 -17.10 9.23
CA GLU A 110 6.54 -17.48 10.59
C GLU A 110 6.34 -16.26 11.50
N LYS A 111 7.24 -15.27 11.44
CA LYS A 111 7.12 -14.01 12.19
C LYS A 111 5.92 -13.15 11.78
N LEU A 112 5.48 -13.27 10.52
CA LEU A 112 4.31 -12.57 10.00
C LEU A 112 3.00 -13.33 10.24
N SER A 113 3.09 -14.60 10.65
CA SER A 113 1.93 -15.42 10.96
C SER A 113 1.31 -14.96 12.27
N GLU A 114 0.00 -14.74 12.26
CA GLU A 114 -0.74 -14.28 13.42
C GLU A 114 -1.91 -15.22 13.72
N VAL A 115 -2.13 -15.50 15.00
CA VAL A 115 -3.29 -16.32 15.43
C VAL A 115 -4.60 -15.59 15.14
N ASN A 116 -4.65 -14.27 15.36
CA ASN A 116 -5.84 -13.45 15.14
C ASN A 116 -5.51 -12.17 14.33
N PRO A 117 -5.43 -12.27 12.98
CA PRO A 117 -5.05 -11.16 12.11
C PRO A 117 -5.88 -9.87 12.27
N MET A 118 -7.15 -10.01 12.66
CA MET A 118 -8.04 -8.85 12.87
C MET A 118 -7.60 -7.97 14.05
N LEU A 119 -6.87 -8.53 15.02
CA LEU A 119 -6.38 -7.85 16.22
C LEU A 119 -4.85 -7.71 16.24
N GLY A 120 -4.19 -8.07 15.14
CA GLY A 120 -2.74 -8.20 15.06
C GLY A 120 -1.99 -6.94 14.61
N PHE A 121 -0.88 -7.16 13.91
CA PHE A 121 0.09 -6.16 13.51
C PHE A 121 -0.30 -5.52 12.17
N ARG A 122 -1.20 -4.55 12.27
CA ARG A 122 -1.88 -3.93 11.14
C ARG A 122 -2.20 -2.46 11.41
N GLY A 123 -2.73 -1.75 10.42
CA GLY A 123 -3.17 -0.36 10.55
C GLY A 123 -2.10 0.59 11.14
N CYS A 124 -2.49 1.46 12.07
CA CYS A 124 -1.57 2.44 12.68
C CYS A 124 -0.33 1.81 13.32
N ARG A 125 -0.44 0.58 13.86
CA ARG A 125 0.67 -0.14 14.52
C ARG A 125 1.80 -0.41 13.54
N LEU A 126 1.42 -0.78 12.31
CA LEU A 126 2.34 -0.99 11.21
C LEU A 126 2.98 0.34 10.77
N GLY A 127 2.16 1.39 10.60
CA GLY A 127 2.64 2.72 10.23
C GLY A 127 3.56 3.38 11.26
N ILE A 128 3.39 3.07 12.56
CA ILE A 128 4.29 3.53 13.64
C ILE A 128 5.60 2.74 13.64
N SER A 129 5.54 1.42 13.45
CA SER A 129 6.72 0.56 13.48
C SER A 129 7.59 0.71 12.23
N TYR A 130 6.97 1.02 11.09
CA TYR A 130 7.60 1.25 9.79
C TYR A 130 7.16 2.62 9.23
N PRO A 131 7.65 3.73 9.80
CA PRO A 131 7.23 5.09 9.44
C PRO A 131 7.40 5.40 7.95
N GLU A 132 8.43 4.86 7.31
CA GLU A 132 8.70 5.03 5.89
C GLU A 132 7.55 4.56 4.98
N LEU A 133 6.71 3.63 5.44
CA LEU A 133 5.49 3.22 4.73
C LEU A 133 4.50 4.38 4.69
N THR A 134 4.23 4.99 5.85
CA THR A 134 3.34 6.14 5.96
C THR A 134 3.90 7.35 5.21
N GLU A 135 5.22 7.57 5.29
CA GLU A 135 5.91 8.62 4.54
C GLU A 135 5.73 8.45 3.03
N MET A 136 5.91 7.23 2.50
CA MET A 136 5.73 6.95 1.07
C MET A 136 4.28 7.21 0.64
N GLN A 137 3.29 6.74 1.41
CA GLN A 137 1.88 6.97 1.08
C GLN A 137 1.52 8.46 1.14
N ALA A 138 1.92 9.17 2.20
CA ALA A 138 1.69 10.61 2.31
C ALA A 138 2.35 11.37 1.15
N ARG A 139 3.59 11.00 0.79
CA ARG A 139 4.31 11.57 -0.35
C ARG A 139 3.55 11.34 -1.66
N ALA A 140 3.06 10.12 -1.90
CA ALA A 140 2.28 9.80 -3.09
C ALA A 140 1.00 10.64 -3.18
N ILE A 141 0.27 10.77 -2.07
CA ILE A 141 -0.96 11.55 -1.96
C ILE A 141 -0.71 13.02 -2.29
N PHE A 142 0.26 13.65 -1.63
CA PHE A 142 0.54 15.08 -1.82
C PHE A 142 1.18 15.39 -3.17
N GLN A 143 2.05 14.52 -3.69
CA GLN A 143 2.58 14.68 -5.05
C GLN A 143 1.45 14.62 -6.09
N ALA A 144 0.55 13.65 -5.97
CA ALA A 144 -0.59 13.52 -6.86
C ALA A 144 -1.56 14.72 -6.75
N ALA A 145 -1.80 15.20 -5.54
CA ALA A 145 -2.66 16.36 -5.32
C ALA A 145 -2.08 17.63 -5.96
N VAL A 146 -0.78 17.89 -5.77
CA VAL A 146 -0.09 19.03 -6.41
C VAL A 146 -0.06 18.90 -7.92
N SER A 147 0.21 17.69 -8.44
CA SER A 147 0.20 17.39 -9.87
C SER A 147 -1.16 17.68 -10.51
N ALA A 148 -2.24 17.12 -9.94
CA ALA A 148 -3.60 17.35 -10.41
C ALA A 148 -4.03 18.82 -10.26
N SER A 149 -3.60 19.51 -9.19
CA SER A 149 -3.90 20.94 -9.01
C SER A 149 -3.24 21.81 -10.09
N LYS A 150 -2.02 21.47 -10.55
CA LYS A 150 -1.37 22.17 -11.68
C LYS A 150 -2.12 21.96 -13.00
N ASP A 151 -2.83 20.84 -13.16
CA ASP A 151 -3.72 20.57 -14.28
C ASP A 151 -5.08 21.29 -14.16
N GLY A 152 -5.28 22.12 -13.13
CA GLY A 152 -6.51 22.88 -12.90
C GLY A 152 -7.61 22.13 -12.14
N ILE A 153 -7.32 20.93 -11.62
CA ILE A 153 -8.26 20.16 -10.80
C ILE A 153 -8.36 20.77 -9.40
N ALA A 154 -9.58 20.97 -8.89
CA ALA A 154 -9.81 21.35 -7.49
C ALA A 154 -9.68 20.11 -6.59
N VAL A 155 -8.56 19.99 -5.88
CA VAL A 155 -8.24 18.80 -5.06
C VAL A 155 -8.47 19.08 -3.58
N HIS A 156 -9.19 18.17 -2.91
CA HIS A 156 -9.48 18.22 -1.47
C HIS A 156 -9.07 16.88 -0.81
N PRO A 157 -7.76 16.65 -0.57
CA PRO A 157 -7.28 15.39 -0.03
C PRO A 157 -7.44 15.35 1.51
N GLU A 158 -7.94 14.24 2.02
CA GLU A 158 -8.00 13.95 3.45
C GLU A 158 -7.25 12.64 3.74
N ILE A 159 -6.45 12.58 4.80
CA ILE A 159 -5.71 11.38 5.19
C ILE A 159 -6.34 10.79 6.45
N MET A 160 -6.73 9.52 6.37
CA MET A 160 -7.32 8.75 7.46
C MET A 160 -6.34 7.70 7.96
N VAL A 161 -6.05 7.74 9.26
CA VAL A 161 -5.25 6.71 9.95
C VAL A 161 -6.16 5.57 10.40
N PRO A 162 -5.92 4.31 10.00
CA PRO A 162 -6.73 3.16 10.43
C PRO A 162 -6.37 2.67 11.85
N LEU A 163 -7.38 2.16 12.57
CA LEU A 163 -7.22 1.40 13.82
C LEU A 163 -6.50 2.16 14.96
N VAL A 164 -6.87 3.43 15.19
CA VAL A 164 -6.37 4.27 16.30
C VAL A 164 -6.85 3.75 17.66
#